data_AF-A0A2A4KN75-F1
#
_entry.id   AF-A0A2A4KN75-F1
#
_cell.length_a   1.000
_cell.length_b   1.000
_cell.length_c   1.000
_cell.angle_alpha   90.00
_cell.angle_beta   90.00
_cell.angle_gamma   90.00
#
_symmetry.space_group_name_H-M   'P 1'
#
loop_
_entity.id
_entity.type
_entity.pdbx_description
1 polymer ?
#
loop_
_entity_poly.entity_id
_entity_poly.type
_entity_poly.pdbx_seq_one_letter_code
_entity_poly.pdbx_strand_id
1 'polypeptide(L)'
;MTEQLDLFDSLTAETAPPKPAVPDTFTAAPRATTPAPRARQAVGPGPQPQRASMPHPSEGVHRRAMTIAEDVAAAWFKQHGSHRIERPIGLVAALTLVRQKDSNGPDLAQQILTQQPRQLLSMYREIWSVQWIQRPDLIDRARILHEWLNDDVDDQHLHLIRRVTETALKRGLLTLTGHADPYRRSETDVLSPLIMMTRSHGAQQGLGEYHTPAPVADAMAEAVVHGLSAELANTVKPPKAGEHIHDPASGTGGLIRSAAQSIRHRGLDPHDFQWSMVDIDPIAAACAAVNAIVWDLGPRVTVACDNSLANPNAVKDAMREARAVFEHRDSVVGCARIVAAVRQTQRLFEGATAA
;
A
#
# COMPACT_ATOMS: atom_id res chain seq x y z
N MET A 1 13.17 -8.61 30.67
CA MET A 1 14.02 -8.70 29.47
C MET A 1 13.09 -8.65 28.28
N THR A 2 13.00 -7.48 27.65
CA THR A 2 12.13 -7.22 26.50
C THR A 2 12.90 -7.57 25.23
N GLU A 3 12.46 -8.60 24.51
CA GLU A 3 12.91 -8.87 23.15
C GLU A 3 12.53 -7.66 22.28
N GLN A 4 13.55 -6.92 21.85
CA GLN A 4 13.44 -5.94 20.78
C GLN A 4 13.09 -6.73 19.51
N LEU A 5 12.00 -6.38 18.84
CA LEU A 5 11.63 -6.93 17.53
C LEU A 5 12.77 -6.60 16.55
N ASP A 6 13.67 -7.55 16.33
CA ASP A 6 14.74 -7.39 15.35
C ASP A 6 14.16 -7.67 13.96
N LEU A 7 13.54 -6.64 13.37
CA LEU A 7 12.99 -6.64 12.02
C LEU A 7 14.08 -6.91 10.95
N PHE A 8 15.36 -6.92 11.32
CA PHE A 8 16.50 -7.11 10.43
C PHE A 8 17.13 -8.51 10.47
N ASP A 9 16.61 -9.47 11.24
CA ASP A 9 17.11 -10.86 11.26
C ASP A 9 17.05 -11.56 9.88
N SER A 10 16.27 -11.00 8.95
CA SER A 10 16.20 -11.47 7.56
C SER A 10 17.30 -10.93 6.62
N LEU A 11 18.16 -10.02 7.10
CA LEU A 11 19.31 -9.49 6.33
C LEU A 11 20.62 -10.24 6.58
N THR A 12 20.68 -11.09 7.62
CA THR A 12 21.89 -11.83 8.04
C THR A 12 21.91 -13.27 7.55
N ALA A 13 20.80 -13.79 7.01
CA ALA A 13 20.75 -15.15 6.46
C ALA A 13 21.41 -15.20 5.07
N GLU A 14 22.56 -15.86 5.01
CA GLU A 14 23.35 -16.18 3.83
C GLU A 14 22.54 -17.02 2.82
N THR A 15 21.96 -16.34 1.85
CA THR A 15 21.95 -16.71 0.42
C THR A 15 21.54 -15.44 -0.29
N ALA A 16 22.47 -14.84 -1.05
CA ALA A 16 22.19 -13.62 -1.78
C ALA A 16 20.89 -13.79 -2.59
N PRO A 17 19.81 -13.06 -2.29
CA PRO A 17 18.68 -13.03 -3.19
C PRO A 17 19.20 -12.48 -4.52
N PRO A 18 18.73 -12.99 -5.68
CA PRO A 18 19.11 -12.41 -6.95
C PRO A 18 18.90 -10.91 -6.85
N LYS A 19 19.90 -10.11 -7.26
CA LYS A 19 19.76 -8.66 -7.39
C LYS A 19 18.37 -8.39 -7.94
N PRO A 20 17.49 -7.65 -7.25
CA PRO A 20 16.30 -7.16 -7.91
C PRO A 20 16.82 -6.35 -9.07
N ALA A 21 16.66 -6.88 -10.29
CA ALA A 21 16.83 -6.09 -11.48
C ALA A 21 15.91 -4.89 -11.26
N VAL A 22 16.40 -3.68 -11.58
CA VAL A 22 15.51 -2.60 -11.97
C VAL A 22 14.48 -3.27 -12.88
N PRO A 23 13.18 -3.32 -12.55
CA PRO A 23 12.23 -3.91 -13.49
C PRO A 23 12.48 -3.20 -14.81
N ASP A 24 12.42 -3.89 -15.95
CA ASP A 24 12.52 -3.25 -17.26
C ASP A 24 11.31 -2.30 -17.41
N THR A 25 11.41 -1.16 -16.74
CA THR A 25 10.29 -0.32 -16.39
C THR A 25 10.07 0.60 -17.57
N PHE A 26 8.91 0.43 -18.17
CA PHE A 26 8.22 1.39 -19.03
C PHE A 26 8.67 1.51 -20.49
N THR A 27 9.56 0.66 -21.02
CA THR A 27 9.85 0.63 -22.48
C THR A 27 10.23 -0.73 -23.10
N ALA A 28 10.48 -1.80 -22.36
CA ALA A 28 10.96 -3.04 -22.98
C ALA A 28 9.83 -3.86 -23.65
N ALA A 29 9.92 -4.03 -24.97
CA ALA A 29 9.19 -5.08 -25.67
C ALA A 29 9.65 -6.47 -25.15
N PRO A 30 8.73 -7.43 -25.00
CA PRO A 30 9.02 -8.69 -24.32
C PRO A 30 10.08 -9.51 -25.08
N ARG A 31 11.08 -9.99 -24.34
CA ARG A 31 12.01 -11.02 -24.80
C ARG A 31 11.26 -12.35 -24.86
N ALA A 32 11.03 -12.84 -26.08
CA ALA A 32 10.40 -14.14 -26.29
C ALA A 32 11.30 -15.26 -25.75
N THR A 33 10.89 -15.89 -24.65
CA THR A 33 11.36 -17.23 -24.30
C THR A 33 10.25 -18.19 -24.68
N THR A 34 10.51 -19.00 -25.70
CA THR A 34 9.58 -19.99 -26.24
C THR A 34 9.54 -21.20 -25.29
N PRO A 35 8.41 -21.51 -24.63
CA PRO A 35 8.23 -22.81 -24.01
C PRO A 35 7.75 -23.80 -25.07
N ALA A 36 8.34 -25.00 -25.09
CA ALA A 36 7.91 -26.08 -25.97
C ALA A 36 6.43 -26.47 -25.68
N PRO A 37 5.63 -26.75 -26.72
CA PRO A 37 4.21 -27.03 -26.55
C PRO A 37 3.99 -28.41 -25.90
N ARG A 38 3.35 -28.44 -24.73
CA ARG A 38 2.72 -29.67 -24.21
C ARG A 38 1.40 -29.88 -24.95
N ALA A 39 1.26 -31.06 -25.56
CA ALA A 39 0.04 -31.50 -26.22
C ALA A 39 -1.15 -31.50 -25.23
N ARG A 40 -2.16 -30.67 -25.50
CA ARG A 40 -3.44 -30.70 -24.79
C ARG A 40 -4.31 -31.80 -25.41
N GLN A 41 -4.71 -32.77 -24.60
CA GLN A 41 -5.78 -33.70 -24.95
C GLN A 41 -7.11 -32.93 -25.03
N ALA A 42 -7.89 -33.21 -26.07
CA ALA A 42 -9.21 -32.62 -26.28
C ALA A 42 -10.19 -33.11 -25.21
N VAL A 43 -10.69 -32.20 -24.37
CA VAL A 43 -11.81 -32.45 -23.47
C VAL A 43 -13.08 -31.98 -24.19
N GLY A 44 -14.08 -32.86 -24.28
CA GLY A 44 -15.38 -32.59 -24.92
C GLY A 44 -16.18 -31.48 -24.23
N PRO A 45 -17.36 -31.10 -24.79
CA PRO A 45 -18.12 -29.94 -24.32
C PRO A 45 -18.66 -30.18 -22.91
N GLY A 46 -18.00 -29.57 -21.93
CA GLY A 46 -18.47 -29.52 -20.55
C GLY A 46 -19.63 -28.53 -20.38
N PRO A 47 -20.45 -28.69 -19.33
CA PRO A 47 -21.61 -27.83 -19.07
C PRO A 47 -21.20 -26.36 -18.93
N GLN A 48 -22.04 -25.47 -19.47
CA GLN A 48 -21.85 -24.02 -19.39
C GLN A 48 -21.59 -23.59 -17.93
N PRO A 49 -20.59 -22.72 -17.67
CA PRO A 49 -20.32 -22.24 -16.33
C PRO A 49 -21.54 -21.47 -15.83
N GLN A 50 -22.19 -22.02 -14.81
CA GLN A 50 -23.18 -21.29 -14.03
C GLN A 50 -22.51 -20.01 -13.51
N ARG A 51 -23.15 -18.86 -13.71
CA ARG A 51 -22.72 -17.58 -13.11
C ARG A 51 -22.63 -17.79 -11.60
N ALA A 52 -21.42 -18.00 -11.09
CA ALA A 52 -21.16 -18.02 -9.66
C ALA A 52 -21.61 -16.66 -9.11
N SER A 53 -22.52 -16.67 -8.14
CA SER A 53 -22.84 -15.48 -7.36
C SER A 53 -21.54 -15.01 -6.70
N MET A 54 -21.03 -13.88 -7.16
CA MET A 54 -19.80 -13.27 -6.66
C MET A 54 -19.99 -12.97 -5.17
N PRO A 55 -19.07 -13.39 -4.29
CA PRO A 55 -19.11 -12.95 -2.91
C PRO A 55 -18.77 -11.44 -2.88
N HIS A 56 -19.78 -10.59 -2.68
CA HIS A 56 -19.55 -9.20 -2.32
C HIS A 56 -18.74 -9.15 -1.01
N PRO A 57 -17.84 -8.16 -0.84
CA PRO A 57 -17.30 -7.85 0.48
C PRO A 57 -18.48 -7.77 1.45
N SER A 58 -18.43 -8.50 2.56
CA SER A 58 -19.56 -8.48 3.49
C SER A 58 -19.79 -7.02 3.93
N GLU A 59 -21.03 -6.54 3.91
CA GLU A 59 -21.39 -5.17 4.33
C GLU A 59 -20.74 -4.77 5.67
N GLY A 60 -20.43 -5.78 6.50
CA GLY A 60 -19.69 -5.66 7.75
C GLY A 60 -18.25 -5.12 7.64
N VAL A 61 -17.48 -5.38 6.57
CA VAL A 61 -16.08 -4.89 6.47
C VAL A 61 -16.02 -3.39 6.21
N HIS A 62 -16.86 -2.87 5.32
CA HIS A 62 -16.96 -1.43 5.05
C HIS A 62 -17.50 -0.68 6.26
N ARG A 63 -18.52 -1.22 6.93
CA ARG A 63 -19.03 -0.64 8.18
C ARG A 63 -17.95 -0.60 9.26
N ARG A 64 -17.12 -1.65 9.37
CA ARG A 64 -16.00 -1.67 10.32
C ARG A 64 -14.93 -0.64 9.99
N ALA A 65 -14.58 -0.46 8.72
CA ALA A 65 -13.67 0.61 8.28
C ALA A 65 -14.21 1.99 8.66
N MET A 66 -15.52 2.21 8.49
CA MET A 66 -16.20 3.45 8.91
C MET A 66 -16.12 3.68 10.42
N THR A 67 -16.40 2.65 11.22
CA THR A 67 -16.31 2.72 12.70
C THR A 67 -14.88 3.01 13.16
N ILE A 68 -13.87 2.37 12.57
CA ILE A 68 -12.46 2.65 12.87
C ILE A 68 -12.15 4.14 12.60
N ALA A 69 -12.56 4.65 11.44
CA ALA A 69 -12.34 6.03 11.05
C ALA A 69 -13.02 7.04 12.00
N GLU A 70 -14.28 6.80 12.35
CA GLU A 70 -15.04 7.62 13.29
C GLU A 70 -14.36 7.68 14.66
N ASP A 71 -14.00 6.52 15.23
CA ASP A 71 -13.37 6.47 16.55
C ASP A 71 -11.97 7.08 16.55
N VAL A 72 -11.18 6.88 15.49
CA VAL A 72 -9.85 7.51 15.35
C VAL A 72 -9.98 9.03 15.24
N ALA A 73 -10.91 9.53 14.41
CA ALA A 73 -11.17 10.96 14.29
C ALA A 73 -11.63 11.56 15.62
N ALA A 74 -12.54 10.89 16.32
CA ALA A 74 -12.99 11.29 17.65
C ALA A 74 -11.83 11.31 18.67
N ALA A 75 -10.97 10.29 18.66
CA ALA A 75 -9.79 10.23 19.54
C ALA A 75 -8.80 11.37 19.25
N TRP A 76 -8.60 11.72 17.98
CA TRP A 76 -7.74 12.83 17.57
C TRP A 76 -8.30 14.18 18.07
N PHE A 77 -9.57 14.49 17.77
CA PHE A 77 -10.14 15.80 18.10
C PHE A 77 -10.44 16.00 19.59
N LYS A 78 -10.80 14.92 20.32
CA LYS A 78 -11.10 15.00 21.76
C LYS A 78 -9.94 15.49 22.61
N GLN A 79 -8.71 15.29 22.16
CA GLN A 79 -7.49 15.65 22.89
C GLN A 79 -6.84 16.94 22.39
N HIS A 80 -7.62 17.84 21.78
CA HIS A 80 -7.13 19.04 21.11
C HIS A 80 -6.08 18.71 20.05
N GLY A 81 -6.30 17.61 19.31
CA GLY A 81 -5.50 17.30 18.12
C GLY A 81 -5.45 18.50 17.18
N SER A 82 -4.29 18.72 16.57
CA SER A 82 -4.09 19.83 15.63
C SER A 82 -5.05 19.73 14.44
N HIS A 83 -5.26 20.84 13.73
CA HIS A 83 -5.95 20.89 12.44
C HIS A 83 -5.20 20.13 11.32
N ARG A 84 -4.03 19.59 11.63
CA ARG A 84 -3.14 18.80 10.78
C ARG A 84 -3.65 17.36 10.67
N ILE A 85 -4.68 17.17 9.85
CA ILE A 85 -5.37 15.88 9.65
C ILE A 85 -4.47 14.80 9.04
N GLU A 86 -3.38 15.17 8.37
CA GLU A 86 -2.43 14.24 7.78
C GLU A 86 -1.71 13.37 8.84
N ARG A 87 -1.64 13.84 10.10
CA ARG A 87 -0.97 13.12 11.18
C ARG A 87 -1.73 11.85 11.62
N PRO A 88 -3.00 11.90 12.05
CA PRO A 88 -3.73 10.69 12.40
C PRO A 88 -3.90 9.75 11.20
N ILE A 89 -4.05 10.31 10.00
CA ILE A 89 -4.09 9.53 8.75
C ILE A 89 -2.77 8.78 8.54
N GLY A 90 -1.64 9.46 8.69
CA GLY A 90 -0.32 8.86 8.55
C GLY A 90 -0.03 7.75 9.57
N LEU A 91 -0.49 7.91 10.81
CA LEU A 91 -0.37 6.83 11.81
C LEU A 91 -1.16 5.59 11.41
N VAL A 92 -2.42 5.76 11.00
CA VAL A 92 -3.26 4.64 10.54
C VAL A 92 -2.68 4.02 9.27
N ALA A 93 -2.25 4.84 8.30
CA ALA A 93 -1.61 4.41 7.06
C ALA A 93 -0.32 3.60 7.30
N ALA A 94 0.49 3.96 8.29
CA ALA A 94 1.65 3.16 8.65
C ALA A 94 1.24 1.79 9.23
N LEU A 95 0.23 1.75 10.10
CA LEU A 95 -0.27 0.50 10.66
C LEU A 95 -0.84 -0.44 9.58
N THR A 96 -1.42 0.08 8.49
CA THR A 96 -1.91 -0.77 7.39
C THR A 96 -0.80 -1.46 6.60
N LEU A 97 0.44 -0.95 6.67
CA LEU A 97 1.60 -1.52 6.00
C LEU A 97 2.25 -2.67 6.79
N VAL A 98 1.88 -2.85 8.05
CA VAL A 98 2.40 -3.92 8.91
C VAL A 98 1.58 -5.20 8.74
N ARG A 99 2.27 -6.33 8.64
CA ARG A 99 1.67 -7.65 8.41
C ARG A 99 2.12 -8.63 9.49
N GLN A 100 1.21 -9.52 9.90
CA GLN A 100 1.57 -10.65 10.75
C GLN A 100 2.45 -11.61 9.92
N LYS A 101 3.74 -11.69 10.25
CA LYS A 101 4.71 -12.55 9.52
C LYS A 101 4.45 -14.03 9.78
N ASP A 102 4.19 -14.38 11.04
CA ASP A 102 3.87 -15.75 11.47
C ASP A 102 2.43 -15.79 11.98
N SER A 103 1.57 -16.55 11.29
CA SER A 103 0.17 -16.73 11.69
C SER A 103 0.01 -17.40 13.06
N ASN A 104 1.04 -18.11 13.53
CA ASN A 104 1.08 -18.73 14.86
C ASN A 104 1.91 -17.91 15.86
N GLY A 105 2.52 -16.80 15.41
CA GLY A 105 3.30 -15.91 16.25
C GLY A 105 2.44 -15.12 17.24
N PRO A 106 3.06 -14.37 18.17
CA PRO A 106 2.30 -13.57 19.12
C PRO A 106 1.49 -12.49 18.40
N ASP A 107 0.34 -12.11 18.96
CA ASP A 107 -0.57 -11.11 18.38
C ASP A 107 0.14 -9.76 18.19
N LEU A 108 0.37 -9.38 16.94
CA LEU A 108 1.04 -8.14 16.56
C LEU A 108 0.33 -6.90 17.12
N ALA A 109 -1.02 -6.89 17.17
CA ALA A 109 -1.75 -5.76 17.74
C ALA A 109 -1.37 -5.60 19.22
N GLN A 110 -1.35 -6.70 19.96
CA GLN A 110 -0.97 -6.68 21.37
C GLN A 110 0.50 -6.30 21.58
N GLN A 111 1.41 -6.77 20.73
CA GLN A 111 2.82 -6.37 20.79
C GLN A 111 2.98 -4.84 20.64
N ILE A 112 2.33 -4.24 19.64
CA ILE A 112 2.36 -2.80 19.41
C ILE A 112 1.78 -2.05 20.62
N LEU A 113 0.66 -2.52 21.19
CA LEU A 113 0.01 -1.90 22.34
C LEU A 113 0.87 -1.90 23.62
N THR A 114 1.85 -2.81 23.74
CA THR A 114 2.77 -2.84 24.89
C THR A 114 3.89 -1.80 24.80
N GLN A 115 4.09 -1.18 23.63
CA GLN A 115 5.15 -0.20 23.44
C GLN A 115 4.91 1.12 24.19
N GLN A 116 6.00 1.74 24.62
CA GLN A 116 6.00 3.10 25.16
C GLN A 116 5.83 4.13 24.03
N PRO A 117 5.32 5.35 24.30
CA PRO A 117 5.09 6.36 23.26
C PRO A 117 6.31 6.66 22.37
N ARG A 118 7.51 6.74 22.95
CA ARG A 118 8.74 6.98 22.18
C ARG A 118 9.14 5.78 21.33
N GLN A 119 8.85 4.56 21.78
CA GLN A 119 9.06 3.34 20.99
C GLN A 119 8.09 3.29 19.82
N LEU A 120 6.82 3.68 20.02
CA LEU A 120 5.85 3.82 18.94
C LEU A 120 6.31 4.82 17.88
N LEU A 121 6.82 5.98 18.28
CA LEU A 121 7.37 6.97 17.33
C LEU A 121 8.51 6.37 16.50
N SER A 122 9.45 5.67 17.13
CA SER A 122 10.53 4.97 16.42
C SER A 122 10.00 3.88 15.49
N MET A 123 9.03 3.09 15.92
CA MET A 123 8.38 2.06 15.11
C MET A 123 7.73 2.67 13.86
N TYR A 124 7.02 3.80 13.99
CA TYR A 124 6.43 4.48 12.83
C TYR A 124 7.48 4.93 11.83
N ARG A 125 8.58 5.54 12.30
CA ARG A 125 9.72 5.91 11.44
C ARG A 125 10.31 4.69 10.73
N GLU A 126 10.43 3.57 11.44
CA GLU A 126 10.94 2.31 10.90
C GLU A 126 10.01 1.73 9.82
N ILE A 127 8.69 1.69 10.05
CA ILE A 127 7.70 1.24 9.07
C ILE A 127 7.87 2.02 7.76
N TRP A 128 7.86 3.36 7.84
CA TRP A 128 8.02 4.21 6.65
C TRP A 128 9.38 4.01 5.97
N SER A 129 10.45 3.85 6.74
CA SER A 129 11.80 3.62 6.19
C SER A 129 11.91 2.29 5.45
N VAL A 130 11.37 1.21 6.02
CA VAL A 130 11.33 -0.12 5.37
C VAL A 130 10.52 -0.06 4.09
N GLN A 131 9.37 0.60 4.12
CA GLN A 131 8.54 0.75 2.94
C GLN A 131 9.19 1.64 1.89
N TRP A 132 9.93 2.68 2.27
CA TRP A 132 10.65 3.52 1.32
C TRP A 132 11.77 2.75 0.62
N ILE A 133 12.46 1.83 1.31
CA ILE A 133 13.43 0.94 0.66
C ILE A 133 12.74 0.07 -0.42
N GLN A 134 11.55 -0.44 -0.13
CA GLN A 134 10.80 -1.34 -1.02
C GLN A 134 10.11 -0.59 -2.19
N ARG A 135 9.44 0.52 -1.91
CA ARG A 135 8.60 1.32 -2.80
C ARG A 135 8.88 2.82 -2.61
N PRO A 136 10.09 3.31 -2.95
CA PRO A 136 10.46 4.69 -2.70
C PRO A 136 9.54 5.66 -3.44
N ASP A 137 9.10 5.30 -4.64
CA ASP A 137 8.14 6.04 -5.47
C ASP A 137 6.82 6.35 -4.76
N LEU A 138 6.23 5.34 -4.11
CA LEU A 138 4.95 5.49 -3.40
C LEU A 138 5.13 6.16 -2.05
N ILE A 139 6.21 5.84 -1.33
CA ILE A 139 6.45 6.40 0.00
C ILE A 139 6.90 7.86 -0.07
N ASP A 140 7.57 8.27 -1.14
CA ASP A 140 7.86 9.69 -1.41
C ASP A 140 6.58 10.47 -1.77
N ARG A 141 5.68 9.90 -2.58
CA ARG A 141 4.34 10.47 -2.80
C ARG A 141 3.55 10.61 -1.49
N ALA A 142 3.73 9.66 -0.57
CA ALA A 142 3.09 9.67 0.74
C ALA A 142 3.80 10.53 1.80
N ARG A 143 4.83 11.32 1.44
CA ARG A 143 5.67 12.08 2.39
C ARG A 143 4.88 12.98 3.33
N ILE A 144 3.81 13.61 2.86
CA ILE A 144 2.92 14.45 3.70
C ILE A 144 2.37 13.69 4.93
N LEU A 145 2.22 12.37 4.84
CA LEU A 145 1.69 11.54 5.93
C LEU A 145 2.73 11.21 7.00
N HIS A 146 4.03 11.32 6.72
CA HIS A 146 5.06 10.77 7.60
C HIS A 146 6.25 11.67 7.88
N GLU A 147 6.52 12.69 7.06
CA GLU A 147 7.70 13.54 7.21
C GLU A 147 7.75 14.24 8.58
N TRP A 148 6.58 14.62 9.11
CA TRP A 148 6.43 15.23 10.43
C TRP A 148 6.89 14.33 11.58
N LEU A 149 7.02 13.02 11.36
CA LEU A 149 7.59 12.11 12.37
C LEU A 149 9.05 12.44 12.64
N ASN A 150 9.76 13.13 11.75
CA ASN A 150 11.16 13.50 11.91
C ASN A 150 11.36 14.82 12.68
N ASP A 151 10.28 15.56 12.92
CA ASP A 151 10.31 16.78 13.72
C ASP A 151 10.47 16.47 15.22
N ASP A 152 10.72 17.50 16.02
CA ASP A 152 10.65 17.41 17.48
C ASP A 152 9.20 17.19 17.93
N VAL A 153 8.93 16.00 18.46
CA VAL A 153 7.60 15.59 18.94
C VAL A 153 7.55 15.76 20.47
N ASP A 154 6.73 16.70 20.94
CA ASP A 154 6.50 16.92 22.36
C ASP A 154 5.68 15.78 23.04
N ASP A 155 5.59 15.82 24.37
CA ASP A 155 4.91 14.78 25.15
C ASP A 155 3.39 14.72 24.87
N GLN A 156 2.76 15.83 24.49
CA GLN A 156 1.34 15.85 24.10
C GLN A 156 1.13 15.09 22.79
N HIS A 157 1.99 15.31 21.80
CA HIS A 157 1.94 14.59 20.53
C HIS A 157 2.28 13.11 20.71
N LEU A 158 3.22 12.76 21.58
CA LEU A 158 3.47 11.36 21.94
C LEU A 158 2.23 10.69 22.57
N HIS A 159 1.47 11.41 23.39
CA HIS A 159 0.20 10.93 23.91
C HIS A 159 -0.84 10.71 22.80
N LEU A 160 -0.96 11.66 21.86
CA LEU A 160 -1.86 11.54 20.71
C LEU A 160 -1.50 10.35 19.81
N ILE A 161 -0.22 10.14 19.52
CA ILE A 161 0.29 8.98 18.77
C ILE A 161 -0.18 7.69 19.45
N ARG A 162 0.04 7.57 20.76
CA ARG A 162 -0.39 6.39 21.52
C ARG A 162 -1.90 6.19 21.43
N ARG A 163 -2.70 7.26 21.58
CA ARG A 163 -4.17 7.15 21.57
C ARG A 163 -4.73 6.76 20.21
N VAL A 164 -4.26 7.37 19.14
CA VAL A 164 -4.67 6.98 17.77
C VAL A 164 -4.30 5.51 17.51
N THR A 165 -3.08 5.11 17.89
CA THR A 165 -2.62 3.72 17.76
C THR A 165 -3.51 2.75 18.54
N GLU A 166 -3.77 3.04 19.82
CA GLU A 166 -4.61 2.21 20.67
C GLU A 166 -6.03 2.07 20.10
N THR A 167 -6.62 3.18 19.66
CA THR A 167 -7.97 3.19 19.09
C THR A 167 -8.05 2.37 17.82
N ALA A 168 -7.14 2.59 16.87
CA ALA A 168 -7.13 1.87 15.60
C ALA A 168 -6.96 0.35 15.80
N LEU A 169 -6.01 -0.06 16.65
CA LEU A 169 -5.76 -1.47 16.92
C LEU A 169 -6.90 -2.16 17.68
N LYS A 170 -7.44 -1.50 18.73
CA LYS A 170 -8.58 -2.05 19.51
C LYS A 170 -9.86 -2.18 18.69
N ARG A 171 -10.03 -1.36 17.64
CA ARG A 171 -11.13 -1.49 16.68
C ARG A 171 -10.85 -2.50 15.56
N GLY A 172 -9.71 -3.19 15.63
CA GLY A 172 -9.40 -4.31 14.76
C GLY A 172 -8.88 -3.90 13.40
N LEU A 173 -8.14 -2.79 13.27
CA LEU A 173 -7.53 -2.37 12.00
C LEU A 173 -6.76 -3.53 11.32
N LEU A 174 -5.91 -4.24 12.08
CA LEU A 174 -5.12 -5.35 11.54
C LEU A 174 -5.96 -6.57 11.12
N THR A 175 -7.22 -6.67 11.57
CA THR A 175 -8.16 -7.69 11.07
C THR A 175 -8.65 -7.40 9.66
N LEU A 176 -8.52 -6.15 9.19
CA LEU A 176 -8.86 -5.75 7.83
C LEU A 176 -7.62 -5.74 6.94
N THR A 177 -6.50 -5.17 7.40
CA THR A 177 -5.35 -4.88 6.53
C THR A 177 -4.15 -5.80 6.76
N GLY A 178 -4.06 -6.47 7.93
CA GLY A 178 -2.88 -7.25 8.33
C GLY A 178 -2.77 -8.64 7.71
N HIS A 179 -3.70 -9.03 6.82
CA HIS A 179 -3.72 -10.35 6.19
C HIS A 179 -2.55 -10.56 5.20
N ALA A 180 -1.92 -11.74 5.25
CA ALA A 180 -0.91 -12.15 4.27
C ALA A 180 -1.47 -12.31 2.85
N ASP A 181 -2.76 -12.64 2.72
CA ASP A 181 -3.47 -12.74 1.45
C ASP A 181 -3.90 -11.35 0.93
N PRO A 182 -3.41 -10.91 -0.25
CA PRO A 182 -3.81 -9.65 -0.88
C PRO A 182 -5.30 -9.49 -1.07
N TYR A 183 -6.00 -10.59 -1.39
CA TYR A 183 -7.43 -10.57 -1.63
C TYR A 183 -8.17 -10.08 -0.37
N ARG A 184 -7.84 -10.64 0.79
CA ARG A 184 -8.50 -10.30 2.06
C ARG A 184 -8.23 -8.88 2.52
N ARG A 185 -6.98 -8.41 2.39
CA ARG A 185 -6.62 -7.03 2.78
C ARG A 185 -7.04 -5.95 1.78
N SER A 186 -7.60 -6.34 0.63
CA SER A 186 -8.15 -5.43 -0.38
C SER A 186 -9.68 -5.38 -0.38
N GLU A 187 -10.33 -6.01 0.60
CA GLU A 187 -11.80 -6.03 0.68
C GLU A 187 -12.41 -4.66 0.97
N THR A 188 -11.67 -3.76 1.63
CA THR A 188 -12.15 -2.40 1.93
C THR A 188 -11.01 -1.38 1.91
N ASP A 189 -11.37 -0.13 1.68
CA ASP A 189 -10.52 1.02 1.93
C ASP A 189 -10.75 1.50 3.37
N VAL A 190 -9.69 1.58 4.16
CA VAL A 190 -9.73 2.08 5.55
C VAL A 190 -9.30 3.55 5.67
N LEU A 191 -8.63 4.10 4.66
CA LEU A 191 -8.11 5.47 4.68
C LEU A 191 -9.14 6.46 4.15
N SER A 192 -9.97 6.08 3.16
CA SER A 192 -11.02 6.97 2.64
C SER A 192 -12.01 7.44 3.72
N PRO A 193 -12.60 6.53 4.52
CA PRO A 193 -13.50 6.95 5.60
C PRO A 193 -12.79 7.82 6.64
N LEU A 194 -11.49 7.62 6.87
CA LEU A 194 -10.72 8.41 7.82
C LEU A 194 -10.46 9.83 7.31
N ILE A 195 -10.13 10.01 6.04
CA ILE A 195 -10.07 11.35 5.41
C ILE A 195 -11.42 12.05 5.57
N MET A 196 -12.51 11.34 5.24
CA MET A 196 -13.85 11.89 5.34
C MET A 196 -14.17 12.35 6.77
N MET A 197 -13.89 11.52 7.78
CA MET A 197 -14.21 11.83 9.20
C MET A 197 -13.29 12.88 9.82
N THR A 198 -12.08 13.07 9.28
CA THR A 198 -11.14 14.08 9.80
C THR A 198 -11.31 15.44 9.15
N ARG A 199 -11.91 15.52 7.95
CA ARG A 199 -12.19 16.79 7.29
C ARG A 199 -13.37 17.52 7.91
N SER A 200 -13.27 18.85 7.98
CA SER A 200 -14.41 19.69 8.32
C SER A 200 -15.45 19.65 7.17
N HIS A 201 -16.71 19.87 7.51
CA HIS A 201 -17.79 19.85 6.52
C HIS A 201 -17.58 20.89 5.39
N GLY A 202 -17.03 22.06 5.72
CA GLY A 202 -16.70 23.09 4.72
C GLY A 202 -15.53 22.70 3.81
N ALA A 203 -14.54 21.96 4.32
CA ALA A 203 -13.44 21.42 3.51
C ALA A 203 -13.94 20.35 2.52
N GLN A 204 -14.85 19.48 2.96
CA GLN A 204 -15.49 18.48 2.09
C GLN A 204 -16.27 19.15 0.95
N GLN A 205 -17.09 20.16 1.24
CA GLN A 205 -17.86 20.89 0.23
C GLN A 205 -16.97 21.68 -0.74
N GLY A 206 -15.92 22.34 -0.23
CA GLY A 206 -15.03 23.16 -1.05
C GLY A 206 -14.17 22.37 -2.04
N LEU A 207 -13.85 21.11 -1.71
CA LEU A 207 -13.09 20.22 -2.60
C LEU A 207 -13.99 19.43 -3.56
N GLY A 208 -15.31 19.43 -3.35
CA GLY A 208 -16.25 18.70 -4.19
C GLY A 208 -16.02 17.18 -4.19
N GLU A 209 -15.29 16.67 -3.19
CA GLU A 209 -14.94 15.25 -3.09
C GLU A 209 -16.15 14.46 -2.59
N TYR A 210 -16.69 13.62 -3.47
CA TYR A 210 -17.71 12.65 -3.10
C TYR A 210 -17.07 11.26 -3.08
N HIS A 211 -17.06 10.64 -1.90
CA HIS A 211 -16.63 9.25 -1.77
C HIS A 211 -17.57 8.35 -2.59
N THR A 212 -17.01 7.60 -3.55
CA THR A 212 -17.78 6.60 -4.30
C THR A 212 -18.08 5.42 -3.37
N PRO A 213 -19.36 5.15 -3.01
CA PRO A 213 -19.69 4.05 -2.11
C PRO A 213 -19.23 2.71 -2.68
N ALA A 214 -18.75 1.81 -1.83
CA ALA A 214 -18.16 0.53 -2.26
C ALA A 214 -19.04 -0.28 -3.24
N PRO A 215 -20.37 -0.43 -3.05
CA PRO A 215 -21.20 -1.16 -4.00
C PRO A 215 -21.24 -0.54 -5.41
N VAL A 216 -21.14 0.79 -5.50
CA VAL A 216 -21.09 1.50 -6.79
C VAL A 216 -19.73 1.28 -7.45
N ALA A 217 -18.65 1.39 -6.66
CA ALA A 217 -17.30 1.13 -7.15
C ALA A 217 -17.13 -0.31 -7.66
N ASP A 218 -17.67 -1.29 -6.93
CA ASP A 218 -17.67 -2.70 -7.33
C ASP A 218 -18.46 -2.92 -8.63
N ALA A 219 -19.65 -2.33 -8.76
CA ALA A 219 -20.46 -2.43 -9.97
C ALA A 219 -19.76 -1.82 -11.21
N MET A 220 -19.12 -0.66 -11.05
CA MET A 220 -18.36 0.00 -12.13
C MET A 220 -17.13 -0.80 -12.52
N ALA A 221 -16.39 -1.31 -11.53
CA ALA A 221 -15.21 -2.15 -11.77
C ALA A 221 -15.57 -3.42 -12.53
N GLU A 222 -16.68 -4.08 -12.18
CA GLU A 222 -17.17 -5.24 -12.94
C GLU A 222 -17.48 -4.89 -14.39
N ALA A 223 -18.08 -3.73 -14.68
CA ALA A 223 -18.34 -3.32 -16.06
C ALA A 223 -17.04 -3.10 -16.86
N VAL A 224 -16.05 -2.43 -16.26
CA VAL A 224 -14.73 -2.17 -16.89
C VAL A 224 -13.98 -3.48 -17.11
N VAL A 225 -13.88 -4.32 -16.08
CA VAL A 225 -13.16 -5.60 -16.15
C VAL A 225 -13.90 -6.60 -17.03
N HIS A 226 -15.23 -6.56 -17.12
CA HIS A 226 -15.98 -7.34 -18.10
C HIS A 226 -15.71 -6.88 -19.53
N GLY A 227 -15.60 -5.57 -19.79
CA GLY A 227 -15.17 -5.04 -21.08
C GLY A 227 -13.79 -5.57 -21.49
N LEU A 228 -12.81 -5.43 -20.59
CA LEU A 228 -11.47 -6.03 -20.75
C LEU A 228 -11.54 -7.54 -20.98
N SER A 229 -12.31 -8.26 -20.16
CA SER A 229 -12.46 -9.71 -20.22
C SER A 229 -13.15 -10.19 -21.51
N ALA A 230 -14.09 -9.41 -22.06
CA ALA A 230 -14.77 -9.73 -23.32
C ALA A 230 -13.85 -9.52 -24.53
N GLU A 231 -12.98 -8.50 -24.48
CA GLU A 231 -11.89 -8.34 -25.44
C GLU A 231 -10.87 -9.48 -25.32
N LEU A 232 -10.53 -9.89 -24.09
CA LEU A 232 -9.69 -11.06 -23.77
C LEU A 232 -10.31 -12.38 -24.24
N ALA A 233 -11.62 -12.60 -24.07
CA ALA A 233 -12.29 -13.86 -24.41
C ALA A 233 -12.45 -14.04 -25.92
N ASN A 234 -12.57 -12.93 -26.67
CA ASN A 234 -12.59 -12.94 -28.13
C ASN A 234 -11.19 -12.98 -28.75
N THR A 235 -10.14 -12.85 -27.94
CA THR A 235 -8.77 -13.11 -28.37
C THR A 235 -8.32 -14.47 -27.82
N VAL A 236 -7.74 -15.33 -28.66
CA VAL A 236 -7.10 -16.59 -28.22
C VAL A 236 -5.80 -16.32 -27.42
N LYS A 237 -5.64 -15.11 -26.88
CA LYS A 237 -4.42 -14.63 -26.25
C LYS A 237 -4.74 -14.24 -24.81
N PRO A 238 -3.88 -14.63 -23.84
CA PRO A 238 -3.99 -14.13 -22.48
C PRO A 238 -3.98 -12.58 -22.47
N PRO A 239 -4.49 -11.92 -21.41
CA PRO A 239 -4.37 -10.47 -21.24
C PRO A 239 -2.96 -10.04 -21.59
N LYS A 240 -2.82 -8.99 -22.40
CA LYS A 240 -1.46 -8.52 -22.70
C LYS A 240 -0.90 -7.96 -21.41
N ALA A 241 0.18 -8.56 -20.91
CA ALA A 241 1.01 -7.95 -19.88
C ALA A 241 1.25 -6.48 -20.27
N GLY A 242 0.83 -5.54 -19.42
CA GLY A 242 0.88 -4.10 -19.71
C GLY A 242 -0.45 -3.44 -20.10
N GLU A 243 -1.60 -4.11 -19.97
CA GLU A 243 -2.90 -3.42 -19.96
C GLU A 243 -2.96 -2.42 -18.81
N HIS A 244 -3.41 -1.20 -19.13
CA HIS A 244 -3.29 -0.04 -18.25
C HIS A 244 -4.67 0.36 -17.71
N ILE A 245 -4.81 0.32 -16.38
CA ILE A 245 -5.99 0.79 -15.67
C ILE A 245 -5.66 2.17 -15.08
N HIS A 246 -6.45 3.17 -15.47
CA HIS A 246 -6.21 4.57 -15.13
C HIS A 246 -7.45 5.19 -14.49
N ASP A 247 -7.23 5.90 -13.39
CA ASP A 247 -8.25 6.71 -12.71
C ASP A 247 -7.75 8.16 -12.56
N PRO A 248 -8.31 9.13 -13.31
CA PRO A 248 -7.83 10.52 -13.35
C PRO A 248 -8.30 11.39 -12.16
N ALA A 249 -9.13 10.85 -11.27
CA ALA A 249 -9.66 11.51 -10.08
C ALA A 249 -9.90 10.47 -8.97
N SER A 250 -8.82 9.81 -8.57
CA SER A 250 -8.91 8.52 -7.89
C SER A 250 -9.26 8.58 -6.41
N GLY A 251 -9.15 9.75 -5.79
CA GLY A 251 -9.15 9.91 -4.35
C GLY A 251 -8.09 9.00 -3.74
N THR A 252 -8.55 8.09 -2.86
CA THR A 252 -7.71 7.08 -2.20
C THR A 252 -7.58 5.77 -3.00
N GLY A 253 -8.13 5.69 -4.21
CA GLY A 253 -8.03 4.53 -5.10
C GLY A 253 -9.19 3.54 -5.04
N GLY A 254 -10.38 3.94 -4.56
CA GLY A 254 -11.52 3.03 -4.35
C GLY A 254 -11.95 2.26 -5.61
N LEU A 255 -11.95 2.90 -6.79
CA LEU A 255 -12.23 2.24 -8.06
C LEU A 255 -11.11 1.26 -8.45
N ILE A 256 -9.85 1.65 -8.25
CA ILE A 256 -8.69 0.80 -8.51
C ILE A 256 -8.69 -0.46 -7.64
N ARG A 257 -9.00 -0.33 -6.35
CA ARG A 257 -9.19 -1.47 -5.43
C ARG A 257 -10.25 -2.43 -5.96
N SER A 258 -11.38 -1.89 -6.38
CA SER A 258 -12.52 -2.68 -6.90
C SER A 258 -12.12 -3.42 -8.17
N ALA A 259 -11.39 -2.77 -9.08
CA ALA A 259 -10.84 -3.39 -10.29
C ALA A 259 -9.85 -4.52 -9.95
N ALA A 260 -8.93 -4.28 -9.01
CA ALA A 260 -7.96 -5.28 -8.57
C ALA A 260 -8.65 -6.51 -7.93
N GLN A 261 -9.72 -6.31 -7.14
CA GLN A 261 -10.50 -7.42 -6.61
C GLN A 261 -11.22 -8.20 -7.70
N SER A 262 -11.83 -7.53 -8.67
CA SER A 262 -12.47 -8.21 -9.82
C SER A 262 -11.47 -9.04 -10.63
N ILE A 263 -10.26 -8.52 -10.84
CA ILE A 263 -9.14 -9.25 -11.46
C ILE A 263 -8.80 -10.52 -10.67
N ARG A 264 -8.66 -10.42 -9.34
CA ARG A 264 -8.39 -11.58 -8.47
C ARG A 264 -9.51 -12.60 -8.47
N HIS A 265 -10.77 -12.15 -8.45
CA HIS A 265 -11.93 -13.04 -8.53
C HIS A 265 -11.94 -13.90 -9.80
N ARG A 266 -11.33 -13.41 -10.87
CA ARG A 266 -11.18 -14.10 -12.16
C ARG A 266 -9.92 -14.98 -12.22
N GLY A 267 -9.18 -15.09 -11.11
CA GLY A 267 -7.94 -15.86 -11.03
C GLY A 267 -6.75 -15.21 -11.74
N LEU A 268 -6.83 -13.92 -12.03
CA LEU A 268 -5.74 -13.13 -12.62
C LEU A 268 -4.94 -12.40 -11.53
N ASP A 269 -3.69 -12.06 -11.85
CA ASP A 269 -2.80 -11.34 -10.94
C ASP A 269 -2.80 -9.83 -11.24
N PRO A 270 -3.17 -8.95 -10.29
CA PRO A 270 -3.01 -7.50 -10.42
C PRO A 270 -1.59 -7.04 -10.80
N HIS A 271 -0.56 -7.84 -10.50
CA HIS A 271 0.83 -7.56 -10.88
C HIS A 271 1.07 -7.65 -12.39
N ASP A 272 0.13 -8.19 -13.18
CA ASP A 272 0.18 -8.25 -14.65
C ASP A 272 -0.29 -6.95 -15.33
N PHE A 273 -0.85 -6.01 -14.57
CA PHE A 273 -1.39 -4.75 -15.09
C PHE A 273 -0.46 -3.56 -14.82
N GLN A 274 -0.70 -2.45 -15.50
CA GLN A 274 -0.20 -1.13 -15.13
C GLN A 274 -1.32 -0.33 -14.48
N TRP A 275 -0.99 0.43 -13.44
CA TRP A 275 -1.95 1.21 -12.67
C TRP A 275 -1.52 2.67 -12.64
N SER A 276 -2.45 3.58 -12.91
CA SER A 276 -2.23 4.99 -12.61
C SER A 276 -3.42 5.61 -11.91
N MET A 277 -3.11 6.39 -10.87
CA MET A 277 -4.06 7.15 -10.07
C MET A 277 -3.62 8.60 -10.09
N VAL A 278 -4.55 9.51 -10.37
CA VAL A 278 -4.32 10.95 -10.29
C VAL A 278 -5.35 11.52 -9.34
N ASP A 279 -4.91 12.36 -8.42
CA ASP A 279 -5.82 13.19 -7.62
C ASP A 279 -5.22 14.57 -7.40
N ILE A 280 -6.05 15.58 -7.22
CA ILE A 280 -5.58 16.95 -6.94
C ILE A 280 -5.28 17.14 -5.44
N ASP A 281 -5.93 16.37 -4.57
CA ASP A 281 -5.72 16.42 -3.14
C ASP A 281 -4.46 15.65 -2.72
N PRO A 282 -3.47 16.32 -2.10
CA PRO A 282 -2.23 15.67 -1.69
C PRO A 282 -2.44 14.57 -0.65
N ILE A 283 -3.45 14.68 0.22
CA ILE A 283 -3.71 13.65 1.25
C ILE A 283 -4.34 12.41 0.61
N ALA A 284 -5.31 12.59 -0.29
CA ALA A 284 -5.92 11.50 -1.04
C ALA A 284 -4.88 10.77 -1.91
N ALA A 285 -4.05 11.51 -2.67
CA ALA A 285 -2.96 10.93 -3.46
C ALA A 285 -1.94 10.17 -2.59
N ALA A 286 -1.59 10.70 -1.42
CA ALA A 286 -0.73 10.00 -0.47
C ALA A 286 -1.36 8.70 0.06
N CYS A 287 -2.66 8.72 0.36
CA CYS A 287 -3.39 7.53 0.77
C CYS A 287 -3.53 6.51 -0.35
N ALA A 288 -3.74 6.93 -1.59
CA ALA A 288 -3.73 6.06 -2.76
C ALA A 288 -2.38 5.35 -2.94
N ALA A 289 -1.27 6.06 -2.68
CA ALA A 289 0.06 5.46 -2.72
C ALA A 289 0.25 4.37 -1.64
N VAL A 290 -0.22 4.61 -0.41
CA VAL A 290 -0.22 3.59 0.65
C VAL A 290 -1.12 2.41 0.29
N ASN A 291 -2.34 2.70 -0.15
CA ASN A 291 -3.33 1.70 -0.53
C ASN A 291 -2.85 0.82 -1.69
N ALA A 292 -2.10 1.36 -2.65
CA ALA A 292 -1.49 0.55 -3.71
C ALA A 292 -0.53 -0.53 -3.18
N ILE A 293 0.16 -0.26 -2.07
CA ILE A 293 1.02 -1.23 -1.38
C ILE A 293 0.16 -2.24 -0.61
N VAL A 294 -0.80 -1.75 0.18
CA VAL A 294 -1.72 -2.61 0.96
C VAL A 294 -2.46 -3.57 0.05
N TRP A 295 -3.00 -3.06 -1.05
CA TRP A 295 -3.75 -3.85 -2.02
C TRP A 295 -2.88 -4.61 -2.99
N ASP A 296 -1.55 -4.54 -2.86
CA ASP A 296 -0.60 -5.34 -3.63
C ASP A 296 -0.90 -5.33 -5.14
N LEU A 297 -0.96 -4.11 -5.70
CA LEU A 297 -1.17 -3.90 -7.14
C LEU A 297 0.08 -4.24 -7.97
N GLY A 298 1.18 -4.58 -7.30
CA GLY A 298 2.46 -4.89 -7.92
C GLY A 298 3.34 -3.66 -8.19
N PRO A 299 4.41 -3.86 -8.99
CA PRO A 299 5.46 -2.85 -9.15
C PRO A 299 5.11 -1.74 -10.14
N ARG A 300 4.10 -1.92 -10.99
CA ARG A 300 3.75 -0.99 -12.08
C ARG A 300 2.62 -0.05 -11.67
N VAL A 301 2.83 0.70 -10.59
CA VAL A 301 1.87 1.69 -10.08
C VAL A 301 2.47 3.07 -10.18
N THR A 302 1.68 4.04 -10.63
CA THR A 302 2.02 5.46 -10.58
C THR A 302 0.90 6.22 -9.88
N VAL A 303 1.26 7.06 -8.92
CA VAL A 303 0.32 7.98 -8.27
C VAL A 303 0.81 9.40 -8.50
N ALA A 304 -0.04 10.23 -9.10
CA ALA A 304 0.21 11.64 -9.33
C ALA A 304 -0.69 12.49 -8.43
N CYS A 305 -0.13 13.55 -7.86
CA CYS A 305 -0.87 14.62 -7.20
C CYS A 305 -0.88 15.83 -8.13
N ASP A 306 -1.91 15.97 -8.96
CA ASP A 306 -2.00 17.03 -9.97
C ASP A 306 -3.46 17.24 -10.41
N ASN A 307 -3.72 18.37 -11.07
CA ASN A 307 -4.98 18.63 -11.73
C ASN A 307 -4.98 17.96 -13.11
N SER A 308 -5.66 16.81 -13.23
CA SER A 308 -5.75 16.03 -14.47
C SER A 308 -6.40 16.78 -15.65
N LEU A 309 -7.19 17.83 -15.39
CA LEU A 309 -7.76 18.70 -16.43
C LEU A 309 -6.75 19.73 -16.94
N ALA A 310 -5.86 20.21 -16.07
CA ALA A 310 -4.86 21.22 -16.42
C ALA A 310 -3.55 20.61 -16.94
N ASN A 311 -3.16 19.44 -16.42
CA ASN A 311 -1.96 18.72 -16.81
C ASN A 311 -2.28 17.34 -17.40
N PRO A 312 -2.38 17.21 -18.74
CA PRO A 312 -2.59 15.90 -19.37
C PRO A 312 -1.39 14.95 -19.25
N ASN A 313 -0.23 15.45 -18.80
CA ASN A 313 0.98 14.65 -18.61
C ASN A 313 1.22 14.27 -17.14
N ALA A 314 0.28 14.52 -16.22
CA ALA A 314 0.44 14.27 -14.78
C ALA A 314 1.05 12.89 -14.45
N VAL A 315 0.56 11.82 -15.10
CA VAL A 315 1.10 10.46 -14.90
C VAL A 315 2.54 10.35 -15.38
N LYS A 316 2.87 10.88 -16.56
CA LYS A 316 4.24 10.84 -17.10
C LYS A 316 5.21 11.66 -16.25
N ASP A 317 4.74 12.77 -15.70
CA ASP A 317 5.52 13.64 -14.83
C ASP A 317 5.82 12.93 -13.51
N ALA A 318 4.80 12.32 -12.88
CA ALA A 318 4.96 11.49 -11.69
C ALA A 318 5.88 10.27 -11.94
N MET A 319 5.87 9.67 -13.13
CA MET A 319 6.82 8.61 -13.49
C MET A 319 8.27 9.10 -13.56
N ARG A 320 8.51 10.33 -14.05
CA ARG A 320 9.86 10.92 -14.06
C ARG A 320 10.33 11.22 -12.63
N GLU A 321 9.46 11.77 -11.80
CA GLU A 321 9.73 11.99 -10.37
C GLU A 321 10.08 10.67 -9.67
N ALA A 322 9.27 9.63 -9.88
CA ALA A 322 9.51 8.30 -9.33
C ALA A 322 10.88 7.74 -9.71
N ARG A 323 11.32 7.93 -10.96
CA ARG A 323 12.65 7.50 -11.42
C ARG A 323 13.76 8.20 -10.64
N ALA A 324 13.67 9.51 -10.45
CA ALA A 324 14.66 10.26 -9.67
C ALA A 324 14.71 9.78 -8.20
N VAL A 325 13.55 9.45 -7.64
CA VAL A 325 13.42 8.89 -6.29
C VAL A 325 14.05 7.50 -6.17
N PHE A 326 13.90 6.63 -7.19
CA PHE A 326 14.61 5.35 -7.24
C PHE A 326 16.13 5.53 -7.30
N GLU A 327 16.62 6.43 -8.13
CA GLU A 327 18.04 6.75 -8.24
C GLU A 327 18.61 7.27 -6.91
N HIS A 328 17.85 8.12 -6.20
CA HIS A 328 18.20 8.58 -4.87
C HIS A 328 18.26 7.45 -3.84
N ARG A 329 17.24 6.57 -3.81
CA ARG A 329 17.23 5.39 -2.93
C ARG A 329 18.44 4.51 -3.16
N ASP A 330 18.75 4.19 -4.41
CA ASP A 330 19.85 3.30 -4.75
C ASP A 330 21.20 3.88 -4.29
N SER A 331 21.37 5.20 -4.39
CA SER A 331 22.53 5.91 -3.84
C SER A 331 22.61 5.79 -2.32
N VAL A 332 21.54 6.11 -1.58
CA VAL A 332 21.50 6.09 -0.12
C VAL A 332 21.71 4.67 0.43
N VAL A 333 20.98 3.68 -0.10
CA VAL A 333 21.11 2.28 0.31
C VAL A 333 22.48 1.71 -0.06
N GLY A 334 23.03 2.11 -1.21
CA GLY A 334 24.40 1.78 -1.62
C GLY A 334 25.44 2.24 -0.60
N CYS A 335 25.37 3.51 -0.19
CA CYS A 335 26.22 4.07 0.85
C CYS A 335 26.06 3.35 2.20
N ALA A 336 24.82 3.10 2.62
CA ALA A 336 24.53 2.42 3.88
C ALA A 336 25.13 0.99 3.92
N ARG A 337 25.06 0.25 2.82
CA ARG A 337 25.66 -1.09 2.69
C ARG A 337 27.18 -1.06 2.84
N ILE A 338 27.86 -0.06 2.27
CA ILE A 338 29.30 0.12 2.41
C ILE A 338 29.66 0.39 3.87
N VAL A 339 28.95 1.31 4.53
CA VAL A 339 29.18 1.63 5.95
C VAL A 339 28.96 0.40 6.84
N ALA A 340 27.89 -0.38 6.59
CA ALA A 340 27.61 -1.61 7.33
C ALA A 340 28.73 -2.64 7.17
N ALA A 341 29.23 -2.84 5.93
CA ALA A 341 30.34 -3.75 5.65
C ALA A 341 31.63 -3.32 6.37
N VAL A 342 31.97 -2.02 6.35
CA VAL A 342 33.15 -1.49 7.07
C VAL A 342 33.05 -1.76 8.56
N ARG A 343 31.89 -1.49 9.18
CA ARG A 343 31.65 -1.75 10.62
C ARG A 343 31.72 -3.24 10.96
N GLN A 344 31.29 -4.12 10.06
CA GLN A 344 31.41 -5.56 10.27
C GLN A 344 32.88 -6.00 10.23
N THR A 345 33.67 -5.53 9.27
CA THR A 345 35.11 -5.81 9.20
C THR A 345 35.86 -5.30 10.43
N GLN A 346 35.54 -4.08 10.91
CA GLN A 346 36.13 -3.54 12.14
C GLN A 346 35.85 -4.43 13.35
N ARG A 347 34.59 -4.86 13.55
CA ARG A 347 34.23 -5.78 14.64
C ARG A 347 34.94 -7.12 14.56
N LEU A 348 35.12 -7.66 13.35
CA LEU A 348 35.88 -8.91 13.15
C LEU A 348 37.36 -8.74 13.48
N PHE A 349 37.97 -7.60 13.10
CA PHE A 349 39.37 -7.31 13.41
C PHE A 349 39.59 -7.13 14.92
N GLU A 350 38.74 -6.35 15.58
CA GLU A 350 38.78 -6.16 17.04
C GLU A 350 38.64 -7.49 17.78
N GLY A 351 37.70 -8.34 17.36
CA GLY A 351 37.51 -9.67 17.94
C GLY A 351 38.70 -10.62 17.71
N ALA A 352 39.38 -10.53 16.57
CA ALA A 352 40.57 -11.32 16.28
C ALA A 352 41.82 -10.83 17.04
N THR A 353 41.91 -9.55 17.38
CA THR A 353 43.01 -8.98 18.19
C THR A 353 42.81 -9.12 19.69
N ALA A 354 41.59 -9.41 20.14
CA ALA A 354 41.24 -9.62 21.55
C ALA A 354 41.33 -11.09 21.99
N ALA A 355 41.59 -12.02 21.05
CA ALA A 355 41.88 -13.44 21.28
C ALA A 355 43.39 -13.69 21.16
#